data_AF-A0A9C6WSK1-F1
#
_entry.id   AF-A0A9C6WSK1-F1
#
_cell.length_a   1.000
_cell.length_b   1.000
_cell.length_c   1.000
_cell.angle_alpha   90.00
_cell.angle_beta   90.00
_cell.angle_gamma   90.00
#
_symmetry.space_group_name_H-M   'P 1'
#
loop_
_entity.id
_entity.type
_entity.pdbx_description
1 polymer ?
#
loop_
_entity_poly.entity_id
_entity_poly.type
_entity_poly.pdbx_seq_one_letter_code
_entity_poly.pdbx_strand_id
1 'polypeptide(L)'
;MYAKCGCIEDAETIFKELVRHDKVLWNTIRGFSLHGQGDKALETFQKMKDESNLPDDVTFIGVLFACSHMGLVEEGKQHFNSMSNVYGVTPRDEHYVCMVDILSHAGTFADVESFVEAMKLTTNALVWENVLGACAKHGNVKFGERAAKRLFELKCDTDSTYILLSNIFASKGWWAEAKRIRALMSSHGVKKEPGCSWVEINNKVHVFVLDGAHPHIREIHLKLEELGEKLKLIGYVPQIEHVLHDVPYTEKEEHLNHHSEKLALAFALMSNSHVKMLINQNQIPNLFYESFL
;
A
#
# COMPACT_ATOMS: atom_id res chain seq x y z
N MET A 1 4.06 9.11 -16.10
CA MET A 1 4.63 7.80 -16.49
C MET A 1 5.80 7.45 -15.59
N TYR A 2 6.91 8.20 -15.60
CA TYR A 2 8.10 7.97 -14.78
C TYR A 2 7.82 7.81 -13.28
N ALA A 3 7.09 8.76 -12.68
CA ALA A 3 6.75 8.70 -11.26
C ALA A 3 5.86 7.49 -10.89
N LYS A 4 5.09 6.92 -11.84
CA LYS A 4 4.28 5.71 -11.59
C LYS A 4 5.15 4.44 -11.58
N CYS A 5 6.30 4.48 -12.25
CA CYS A 5 7.23 3.37 -12.36
C CYS A 5 8.33 3.42 -11.27
N GLY A 6 8.26 4.35 -10.32
CA GLY A 6 9.28 4.55 -9.29
C GLY A 6 10.55 5.27 -9.76
N CYS A 7 10.63 5.72 -11.02
CA CYS A 7 11.73 6.56 -11.51
C CYS A 7 11.49 8.02 -11.08
N ILE A 8 11.68 8.29 -9.79
CA ILE A 8 11.33 9.58 -9.19
C ILE A 8 12.26 10.70 -9.65
N GLU A 9 13.55 10.44 -9.75
CA GLU A 9 14.56 11.41 -10.16
C GLU A 9 14.33 11.87 -11.60
N ASP A 10 14.00 10.93 -12.50
CA ASP A 10 13.67 11.23 -13.89
C ASP A 10 12.38 12.02 -13.99
N ALA A 11 11.36 11.64 -13.19
CA ALA A 11 10.10 12.36 -13.15
C ALA A 11 10.28 13.81 -12.69
N GLU A 12 11.12 14.03 -11.68
CA GLU A 12 11.46 15.36 -11.18
C GLU A 12 12.25 16.18 -12.20
N THR A 13 13.23 15.56 -12.85
CA THR A 13 14.06 16.21 -13.88
C THR A 13 13.20 16.70 -15.03
N ILE A 14 12.36 15.81 -15.60
CA ILE A 14 11.45 16.16 -16.69
C ILE A 14 10.45 17.23 -16.26
N PHE A 15 9.93 17.14 -15.03
CA PHE A 15 9.02 18.15 -14.50
C PHE A 15 9.70 19.54 -14.41
N LYS A 16 10.97 19.61 -14.04
CA LYS A 16 11.72 20.88 -13.96
C LYS A 16 12.13 21.44 -15.31
N GLU A 17 12.44 20.58 -16.29
CA GLU A 17 12.90 20.99 -17.62
C GLU A 17 11.78 21.55 -18.51
N LEU A 18 10.52 21.18 -18.23
CA LEU A 18 9.38 21.65 -19.02
C LEU A 18 8.96 23.07 -18.63
N VAL A 19 8.96 23.97 -19.62
CA VAL A 19 8.59 25.38 -19.46
C VAL A 19 7.08 25.57 -19.21
N ARG A 20 6.26 24.62 -19.67
CA ARG A 20 4.81 24.62 -19.46
C ARG A 20 4.37 23.24 -19.00
N HIS A 21 3.66 23.20 -17.86
CA HIS A 21 3.07 21.99 -17.34
C HIS A 21 1.65 21.85 -17.86
N ASP A 22 1.36 20.75 -18.54
CA ASP A 22 -0.01 20.40 -18.91
C ASP A 22 -0.72 19.69 -17.74
N LYS A 23 -2.02 19.43 -17.89
CA LYS A 23 -2.82 18.72 -16.88
C LYS A 23 -2.26 17.34 -16.53
N VAL A 24 -1.65 16.66 -17.50
CA VAL A 24 -1.13 15.30 -17.29
C VAL A 24 0.12 15.34 -16.42
N LEU A 25 0.95 16.37 -16.58
CA LEU A 25 2.18 16.54 -15.83
C LEU A 25 1.92 16.75 -14.33
N TRP A 26 0.80 17.39 -13.95
CA TRP A 26 0.41 17.54 -12.52
C TRP A 26 0.07 16.22 -11.83
N ASN A 27 -0.20 15.13 -12.58
CA ASN A 27 -0.33 13.79 -11.99
C ASN A 27 0.98 13.28 -11.39
N THR A 28 2.13 13.95 -11.60
CA THR A 28 3.37 13.66 -10.86
C THR A 28 3.22 13.87 -9.36
N ILE A 29 2.32 14.76 -8.91
CA ILE A 29 1.99 14.95 -7.48
C ILE A 29 1.60 13.60 -6.85
N ARG A 30 0.63 12.89 -7.46
CA ARG A 30 0.22 11.56 -7.00
C ARG A 30 1.38 10.57 -7.04
N GLY A 31 2.20 10.61 -8.08
CA GLY A 31 3.38 9.75 -8.21
C GLY A 31 4.38 9.96 -7.08
N PHE A 32 4.75 11.21 -6.78
CA PHE A 32 5.65 11.53 -5.67
C PHE A 32 5.10 11.05 -4.33
N SER A 33 3.81 11.28 -4.05
CA SER A 33 3.18 10.81 -2.81
C SER A 33 3.22 9.29 -2.65
N LEU A 34 2.90 8.54 -3.72
CA LEU A 34 2.91 7.06 -3.70
C LEU A 34 4.28 6.46 -3.41
N HIS A 35 5.35 7.20 -3.71
CA HIS A 35 6.73 6.79 -3.47
C HIS A 35 7.34 7.46 -2.23
N GLY A 36 6.51 7.97 -1.33
CA GLY A 36 6.93 8.54 -0.05
C GLY A 36 7.63 9.90 -0.14
N GLN A 37 7.59 10.56 -1.30
CA GLN A 37 8.16 11.89 -1.54
C GLN A 37 7.10 12.97 -1.29
N GLY A 38 6.54 12.99 -0.08
CA GLY A 38 5.42 13.86 0.27
C GLY A 38 5.77 15.35 0.22
N ASP A 39 7.00 15.70 0.58
CA ASP A 39 7.57 17.05 0.45
C ASP A 39 7.52 17.55 -1.00
N LYS A 40 8.05 16.74 -1.94
CA LYS A 40 8.03 17.07 -3.37
C LYS A 40 6.60 17.18 -3.92
N ALA A 41 5.70 16.32 -3.45
CA ALA A 41 4.30 16.38 -3.85
C ALA A 41 3.63 17.70 -3.41
N LEU A 42 3.86 18.14 -2.17
CA LEU A 42 3.30 19.39 -1.64
C LEU A 42 3.94 20.63 -2.30
N GLU A 43 5.25 20.61 -2.54
CA GLU A 43 5.93 21.67 -3.32
C GLU A 43 5.38 21.77 -4.74
N THR A 44 5.18 20.63 -5.40
CA THR A 44 4.61 20.56 -6.75
C THR A 44 3.17 21.08 -6.76
N PHE A 45 2.37 20.75 -5.75
CA PHE A 45 1.03 21.30 -5.57
C PHE A 45 1.03 22.82 -5.35
N GLN A 46 2.00 23.35 -4.60
CA GLN A 46 2.15 24.79 -4.44
C GLN A 46 2.48 25.46 -5.78
N LYS A 47 3.41 24.90 -6.54
CA LYS A 47 3.76 25.38 -7.90
C LYS A 47 2.55 25.36 -8.83
N MET A 48 1.70 24.34 -8.76
CA MET A 48 0.45 24.27 -9.54
C MET A 48 -0.46 25.48 -9.28
N LYS A 49 -0.62 25.83 -8.00
CA LYS A 49 -1.43 27.00 -7.57
C LYS A 49 -0.78 28.31 -8.02
N ASP A 50 0.55 28.42 -7.91
CA ASP A 50 1.29 29.63 -8.31
C ASP A 50 1.21 29.86 -9.83
N GLU A 51 1.17 28.78 -10.62
CA GLU A 51 0.92 28.83 -12.07
C GLU A 51 -0.57 29.00 -12.42
N SER A 52 -1.44 29.26 -11.43
CA SER A 52 -2.89 29.45 -11.60
C SER A 52 -3.61 28.27 -12.25
N ASN A 53 -3.05 27.06 -12.14
CA ASN A 53 -3.73 25.84 -12.56
C ASN A 53 -4.67 25.37 -11.46
N LEU A 54 -5.88 24.94 -11.84
CA LEU A 54 -6.88 24.47 -10.89
C LEU A 54 -6.64 22.99 -10.53
N PRO A 55 -6.49 22.67 -9.24
CA PRO A 55 -6.49 21.29 -8.76
C PRO A 55 -7.80 20.58 -9.10
N ASP A 56 -7.69 19.30 -9.45
CA ASP A 56 -8.81 18.40 -9.62
C ASP A 56 -8.85 17.32 -8.53
N ASP A 57 -9.81 16.41 -8.61
CA ASP A 57 -9.97 15.27 -7.70
C ASP A 57 -8.70 14.39 -7.63
N VAL A 58 -8.01 14.15 -8.75
CA VAL A 58 -6.79 13.34 -8.76
C VAL A 58 -5.64 14.08 -8.07
N THR A 59 -5.56 15.39 -8.25
CA THR A 59 -4.60 16.26 -7.58
C THR A 59 -4.76 16.17 -6.06
N PHE A 60 -5.99 16.29 -5.56
CA PHE A 60 -6.27 16.23 -4.12
C PHE A 60 -6.00 14.86 -3.52
N ILE A 61 -6.22 13.76 -4.24
CA ILE A 61 -5.78 12.43 -3.80
C ILE A 61 -4.28 12.42 -3.55
N GLY A 62 -3.48 12.95 -4.49
CA GLY A 62 -2.03 13.04 -4.33
C GLY A 62 -1.61 13.87 -3.11
N VAL A 63 -2.22 15.05 -2.91
CA VAL A 63 -1.95 15.93 -1.77
C VAL A 63 -2.31 15.27 -0.44
N LEU A 64 -3.49 14.65 -0.34
CA LEU A 64 -3.91 13.98 0.88
C LEU A 64 -3.05 12.76 1.19
N PHE A 65 -2.61 11.99 0.19
CA PHE A 65 -1.63 10.93 0.42
C PHE A 65 -0.30 11.46 0.94
N ALA A 66 0.20 12.58 0.42
CA ALA A 66 1.41 13.22 0.94
C ALA A 66 1.24 13.60 2.41
N CYS A 67 0.14 14.26 2.77
CA CYS A 67 -0.16 14.61 4.16
C CYS A 67 -0.26 13.36 5.05
N SER A 68 -0.86 12.28 4.55
CA SER A 68 -0.97 11.02 5.30
C SER A 68 0.40 10.42 5.60
N HIS A 69 1.23 10.23 4.56
CA HIS A 69 2.57 9.66 4.71
C HIS A 69 3.48 10.49 5.62
N MET A 70 3.31 11.81 5.61
CA MET A 70 4.07 12.74 6.44
C MET A 70 3.47 12.96 7.84
N GLY A 71 2.29 12.42 8.13
CA GLY A 71 1.57 12.64 9.39
C GLY A 71 1.08 14.08 9.59
N LEU A 72 0.86 14.84 8.51
CA LEU A 72 0.43 16.24 8.54
C LEU A 72 -1.09 16.34 8.71
N VAL A 73 -1.57 16.05 9.92
CA VAL A 73 -3.01 15.95 10.22
C VAL A 73 -3.79 17.23 9.92
N GLU A 74 -3.34 18.36 10.46
CA GLU A 74 -4.05 19.62 10.32
C GLU A 74 -4.00 20.16 8.89
N GLU A 75 -2.87 19.98 8.20
CA GLU A 75 -2.74 20.36 6.79
C GLU A 75 -3.64 19.49 5.90
N GLY A 76 -3.70 18.18 6.14
CA GLY A 76 -4.59 17.26 5.45
C GLY A 76 -6.07 17.64 5.58
N LYS A 77 -6.51 18.01 6.81
CA LYS A 77 -7.87 18.54 7.05
C LYS A 77 -8.12 19.83 6.26
N GLN A 78 -7.16 20.75 6.23
CA GLN A 78 -7.27 22.01 5.49
C GLN A 78 -7.43 21.76 3.98
N HIS A 79 -6.57 20.93 3.39
CA HIS A 79 -6.66 20.58 1.97
C HIS A 79 -7.97 19.87 1.63
N PHE A 80 -8.40 18.90 2.44
CA PHE A 80 -9.68 18.21 2.23
C PHE A 80 -10.88 19.17 2.27
N ASN A 81 -10.92 20.09 3.23
CA ASN A 81 -11.98 21.09 3.31
C ASN A 81 -11.92 22.09 2.15
N SER A 82 -10.72 22.50 1.74
CA SER A 82 -10.52 23.43 0.62
C SER A 82 -11.04 22.86 -0.69
N MET A 83 -10.98 21.54 -0.86
CA MET A 83 -11.38 20.85 -2.08
C MET A 83 -12.81 21.22 -2.49
N SER A 84 -13.75 21.16 -1.55
CA SER A 84 -15.14 21.56 -1.81
C SER A 84 -15.36 23.07 -1.65
N ASN A 85 -14.81 23.68 -0.61
CA ASN A 85 -15.13 25.07 -0.25
C ASN A 85 -14.47 26.11 -1.17
N VAL A 86 -13.33 25.79 -1.76
CA VAL A 86 -12.53 26.70 -2.60
C VAL A 86 -12.55 26.26 -4.05
N TYR A 87 -12.37 24.97 -4.31
CA TYR A 87 -12.19 24.46 -5.67
C TYR A 87 -13.45 23.80 -6.26
N GLY A 88 -14.53 23.65 -5.47
CA GLY A 88 -15.78 23.03 -5.92
C GLY A 88 -15.65 21.55 -6.29
N VAL A 89 -14.58 20.89 -5.86
CA VAL A 89 -14.31 19.48 -6.11
C VAL A 89 -15.02 18.65 -5.05
N THR A 90 -15.81 17.67 -5.51
CA THR A 90 -16.62 16.81 -4.64
C THR A 90 -15.82 15.60 -4.17
N PRO A 91 -15.74 15.32 -2.86
CA PRO A 91 -15.02 14.16 -2.35
C PRO A 91 -15.63 12.85 -2.82
N ARG A 92 -14.74 11.93 -3.18
CA ARG A 92 -15.03 10.52 -3.52
C ARG A 92 -14.34 9.59 -2.54
N ASP A 93 -14.63 8.29 -2.63
CA ASP A 93 -14.11 7.23 -1.77
C ASP A 93 -12.60 7.34 -1.49
N GLU A 94 -11.76 7.53 -2.51
CA GLU A 94 -10.30 7.68 -2.34
C GLU A 94 -9.92 8.85 -1.41
N HIS A 95 -10.66 9.95 -1.42
CA HIS A 95 -10.40 11.10 -0.54
C HIS A 95 -10.79 10.79 0.91
N TYR A 96 -11.91 10.10 1.12
CA TYR A 96 -12.33 9.67 2.45
C TYR A 96 -11.34 8.66 3.05
N VAL A 97 -10.83 7.75 2.22
CA VAL A 97 -9.77 6.81 2.61
C VAL A 97 -8.51 7.55 3.06
N CYS A 98 -8.05 8.54 2.28
CA CYS A 98 -6.89 9.34 2.69
C CYS A 98 -7.14 10.06 4.01
N MET A 99 -8.33 10.64 4.21
CA MET A 99 -8.69 11.30 5.46
C MET A 99 -8.71 10.35 6.66
N VAL A 100 -9.19 9.12 6.47
CA VAL A 100 -9.15 8.09 7.51
C VAL A 100 -7.70 7.78 7.90
N ASP A 101 -6.79 7.61 6.94
CA ASP A 101 -5.37 7.34 7.21
C ASP A 101 -4.72 8.53 7.94
N ILE A 102 -4.96 9.76 7.46
CA ILE A 102 -4.52 11.02 8.10
C ILE A 102 -5.00 11.11 9.56
N LEU A 103 -6.29 10.88 9.81
CA LEU A 103 -6.84 10.98 11.16
C LEU A 103 -6.37 9.84 12.06
N SER A 104 -6.05 8.67 11.50
CA SER A 104 -5.50 7.54 12.24
C SER A 104 -4.10 7.84 12.80
N HIS A 105 -3.32 8.69 12.12
CA HIS A 105 -2.03 9.19 12.63
C HIS A 105 -2.18 10.06 13.90
N ALA A 106 -3.28 10.80 14.05
CA ALA A 106 -3.54 11.65 15.23
C ALA A 106 -3.78 10.84 16.52
N GLY A 107 -4.03 9.53 16.40
CA GLY A 107 -4.14 8.60 17.52
C GLY A 107 -5.46 8.64 18.28
N THR A 108 -6.44 9.46 17.89
CA THR A 108 -7.77 9.47 18.51
C THR A 108 -8.83 8.84 17.59
N PHE A 109 -9.46 7.76 18.07
CA PHE A 109 -10.53 7.12 17.30
C PHE A 109 -11.77 8.00 17.16
N ALA A 110 -11.97 8.91 18.12
CA ALA A 110 -13.09 9.84 18.12
C ALA A 110 -13.13 10.72 16.85
N ASP A 111 -11.96 11.17 16.37
CA ASP A 111 -11.90 11.99 15.16
C ASP A 111 -12.30 11.19 13.92
N VAL A 112 -11.88 9.92 13.82
CA VAL A 112 -12.27 9.05 12.71
C VAL A 112 -13.76 8.69 12.78
N GLU A 113 -14.31 8.35 13.95
CA GLU A 113 -15.75 8.08 14.09
C GLU A 113 -16.57 9.32 13.74
N SER A 114 -16.20 10.47 14.30
CA SER A 114 -16.87 11.74 14.02
C SER A 114 -16.85 12.06 12.53
N PHE A 115 -15.72 11.82 11.85
CA PHE A 115 -15.60 12.01 10.41
C PHE A 115 -16.49 11.04 9.62
N VAL A 116 -16.43 9.74 9.92
CA VAL A 116 -17.24 8.70 9.25
C VAL A 116 -18.74 8.96 9.45
N GLU A 117 -19.15 9.38 10.64
CA GLU A 117 -20.53 9.78 10.93
C GLU A 117 -20.94 11.06 10.19
N ALA A 118 -20.12 12.11 10.25
CA ALA A 118 -20.40 13.38 9.58
C ALA A 118 -20.53 13.22 8.06
N MET A 119 -19.69 12.36 7.46
CA MET A 119 -19.71 12.06 6.03
C MET A 119 -20.73 10.97 5.67
N LYS A 120 -21.48 10.43 6.64
CA LYS A 120 -22.48 9.36 6.45
C LYS A 120 -21.90 8.10 5.80
N LEU A 121 -20.66 7.76 6.12
CA LEU A 121 -19.91 6.64 5.58
C LEU A 121 -20.03 5.36 6.43
N THR A 122 -20.92 5.35 7.42
CA THR A 122 -21.03 4.27 8.41
C THR A 122 -21.32 2.90 7.79
N THR A 123 -21.97 2.85 6.62
CA THR A 123 -22.28 1.61 5.89
C THR A 123 -21.30 1.27 4.78
N ASN A 124 -20.23 2.07 4.60
CA ASN A 124 -19.23 1.83 3.56
C ASN A 124 -18.16 0.85 4.07
N ALA A 125 -18.21 -0.40 3.58
CA ALA A 125 -17.25 -1.44 3.97
C ALA A 125 -15.80 -1.07 3.62
N LEU A 126 -15.56 -0.47 2.45
CA LEU A 126 -14.22 -0.07 2.01
C LEU A 126 -13.58 0.95 2.97
N VAL A 127 -14.38 1.87 3.52
CA VAL A 127 -13.91 2.83 4.53
C VAL A 127 -13.44 2.08 5.79
N TRP A 128 -14.22 1.12 6.29
CA TRP A 128 -13.84 0.34 7.47
C TRP A 128 -12.68 -0.63 7.24
N GLU A 129 -12.49 -1.14 6.02
CA GLU A 129 -11.29 -1.91 5.65
C GLU A 129 -10.02 -1.04 5.69
N ASN A 130 -10.09 0.18 5.14
CA ASN A 130 -8.97 1.13 5.19
C ASN A 130 -8.67 1.59 6.61
N VAL A 131 -9.71 1.86 7.40
CA VAL A 131 -9.59 2.09 8.85
C VAL A 131 -8.82 0.95 9.53
N LEU A 132 -9.22 -0.31 9.28
CA LEU A 132 -8.59 -1.47 9.89
C LEU A 132 -7.13 -1.62 9.45
N GLY A 133 -6.84 -1.35 8.17
CA GLY A 133 -5.48 -1.29 7.62
C GLY A 133 -4.61 -0.24 8.31
N ALA A 134 -5.14 0.97 8.50
CA ALA A 134 -4.46 2.03 9.23
C ALA A 134 -4.22 1.63 10.70
N CYS A 135 -5.19 0.98 11.35
CA CYS A 135 -5.02 0.46 12.71
C CYS A 135 -3.91 -0.59 12.80
N ALA A 136 -3.78 -1.45 11.79
CA ALA A 136 -2.70 -2.43 11.69
C ALA A 136 -1.33 -1.76 11.53
N LYS A 137 -1.24 -0.75 10.67
CA LYS A 137 -0.03 0.03 10.44
C LYS A 137 0.42 0.81 11.69
N HIS A 138 -0.53 1.40 12.43
CA HIS A 138 -0.24 2.23 13.60
C HIS A 138 -0.29 1.47 14.94
N GLY A 139 -0.66 0.18 14.93
CA GLY A 139 -0.75 -0.66 16.12
C GLY A 139 -1.82 -0.23 17.12
N ASN A 140 -2.94 0.35 16.64
CA ASN A 140 -4.05 0.78 17.48
C ASN A 140 -5.08 -0.36 17.67
N VAL A 141 -4.90 -1.15 18.72
CA VAL A 141 -5.70 -2.38 18.93
C VAL A 141 -7.18 -2.10 19.14
N LYS A 142 -7.53 -1.22 20.08
CA LYS A 142 -8.93 -0.92 20.41
C LYS A 142 -9.70 -0.41 19.20
N PHE A 143 -9.03 0.40 18.38
CA PHE A 143 -9.60 0.93 17.15
C PHE A 143 -9.77 -0.19 16.10
N GLY A 144 -8.74 -1.00 15.88
CA GLY A 144 -8.82 -2.16 14.97
C GLY A 144 -9.95 -3.12 15.31
N GLU A 145 -10.18 -3.41 16.59
CA GLU A 145 -11.30 -4.23 17.03
C GLU A 145 -12.67 -3.62 16.69
N ARG A 146 -12.85 -2.30 16.91
CA ARG A 146 -14.10 -1.61 16.57
C ARG A 146 -14.33 -1.60 15.05
N ALA A 147 -13.28 -1.38 14.26
CA ALA A 147 -13.35 -1.41 12.80
C ALA A 147 -13.72 -2.80 12.25
N ALA A 148 -13.05 -3.85 12.75
CA ALA A 148 -13.37 -5.23 12.37
C ALA A 148 -14.81 -5.61 12.77
N LYS A 149 -15.26 -5.18 13.96
CA LYS A 149 -16.66 -5.38 14.38
C LYS A 149 -17.64 -4.76 13.39
N ARG A 150 -17.40 -3.54 12.91
CA ARG A 150 -18.23 -2.90 11.88
C ARG A 150 -18.23 -3.69 10.56
N LEU A 151 -17.08 -4.20 10.12
CA LEU A 151 -16.99 -5.04 8.92
C LEU A 151 -17.81 -6.33 9.05
N PHE A 152 -17.75 -6.99 10.21
CA PHE A 152 -18.58 -8.17 10.48
C PHE A 152 -20.07 -7.84 10.55
N GLU A 153 -20.46 -6.72 11.17
CA GLU A 153 -21.86 -6.23 11.18
C GLU A 153 -22.38 -5.95 9.75
N LEU A 154 -21.50 -5.48 8.86
CA LEU A 154 -21.78 -5.26 7.44
C LEU A 154 -21.71 -6.55 6.59
N LYS A 155 -21.44 -7.71 7.20
CA LYS A 155 -21.26 -9.01 6.53
C LYS A 155 -20.14 -9.00 5.48
N CYS A 156 -19.11 -8.20 5.71
CA CYS A 156 -17.91 -8.16 4.89
C CYS A 156 -16.86 -9.11 5.50
N ASP A 157 -16.99 -10.41 5.19
CA ASP A 157 -16.10 -11.46 5.66
C ASP A 157 -14.93 -11.70 4.68
N THR A 158 -14.12 -10.66 4.47
CA THR A 158 -12.91 -10.75 3.63
C THR A 158 -11.76 -11.36 4.42
N ASP A 159 -10.89 -12.13 3.77
CA ASP A 159 -9.69 -12.71 4.40
C ASP A 159 -8.77 -11.62 4.97
N SER A 160 -8.69 -10.48 4.27
CA SER A 160 -7.99 -9.27 4.69
C SER A 160 -8.42 -8.77 6.07
N THR A 161 -9.72 -8.78 6.39
CA THR A 161 -10.25 -8.35 7.69
C THR A 161 -9.69 -9.19 8.83
N TYR A 162 -9.76 -10.52 8.71
CA TYR A 162 -9.21 -11.44 9.71
C TYR A 162 -7.69 -11.35 9.80
N ILE A 163 -7.01 -11.21 8.65
CA ILE A 163 -5.55 -11.06 8.58
C ILE A 163 -5.10 -9.81 9.33
N LEU A 164 -5.70 -8.65 9.02
CA LEU A 164 -5.32 -7.37 9.61
C LEU A 164 -5.60 -7.34 11.11
N LEU A 165 -6.76 -7.83 11.56
CA LEU A 165 -7.07 -7.90 12.99
C LEU A 165 -6.13 -8.86 13.73
N SER A 166 -5.83 -10.03 13.15
CA SER A 166 -4.85 -10.96 13.70
C SER A 166 -3.46 -10.32 13.80
N ASN A 167 -3.07 -9.53 12.80
CA ASN A 167 -1.78 -8.85 12.73
C ASN A 167 -1.66 -7.75 13.81
N ILE A 168 -2.75 -7.01 14.05
CA ILE A 168 -2.85 -6.02 15.14
C ILE A 168 -2.54 -6.68 16.48
N PHE A 169 -3.17 -7.81 16.80
CA PHE A 169 -2.92 -8.54 18.05
C PHE A 169 -1.49 -9.09 18.13
N ALA A 170 -1.01 -9.69 17.04
CA ALA A 170 0.36 -10.19 16.95
C ALA A 170 1.40 -9.08 17.20
N SER A 171 1.17 -7.87 16.68
CA SER A 171 2.08 -6.72 16.87
C SER A 171 2.24 -6.30 18.34
N LYS A 172 1.28 -6.63 19.20
CA LYS A 172 1.33 -6.39 20.65
C LYS A 172 1.78 -7.62 21.46
N GLY A 173 2.16 -8.71 20.80
CA GLY A 173 2.49 -9.99 21.43
C GLY A 173 1.26 -10.75 21.98
N TRP A 174 0.04 -10.35 21.61
CA TRP A 174 -1.20 -11.02 22.05
C TRP A 174 -1.48 -12.23 21.16
N TRP A 175 -0.58 -13.21 21.18
CA TRP A 175 -0.58 -14.35 20.27
C TRP A 175 -1.81 -15.24 20.39
N ALA A 176 -2.36 -15.37 21.61
CA ALA A 176 -3.61 -16.10 21.84
C ALA A 176 -4.77 -15.48 21.04
N GLU A 177 -4.80 -14.15 20.93
CA GLU A 177 -5.91 -13.41 20.32
C GLU A 177 -5.77 -13.47 18.80
N ALA A 178 -4.54 -13.28 18.30
CA ALA A 178 -4.21 -13.53 16.90
C ALA A 178 -4.64 -14.95 16.47
N LYS A 179 -4.31 -15.97 17.26
CA LYS A 179 -4.66 -17.37 16.96
C LYS A 179 -6.17 -17.60 17.00
N ARG A 180 -6.90 -16.96 17.94
CA ARG A 180 -8.37 -16.98 17.99
C ARG A 180 -8.98 -16.38 16.72
N ILE A 181 -8.51 -15.24 16.25
CA ILE A 181 -9.00 -14.61 15.01
C ILE A 181 -8.73 -15.50 13.78
N ARG A 182 -7.56 -16.15 13.70
CA ARG A 182 -7.24 -17.11 12.62
C ARG A 182 -8.11 -18.37 12.66
N ALA A 183 -8.46 -18.86 13.85
CA ALA A 183 -9.41 -19.96 14.01
C ALA A 183 -10.83 -19.53 13.58
N LEU A 184 -11.25 -18.31 13.93
CA LEU A 184 -12.54 -17.74 13.52
C LEU A 184 -12.64 -17.61 11.99
N MET A 185 -11.58 -17.12 11.35
CA MET A 185 -11.46 -17.06 9.90
C MET A 185 -11.71 -18.43 9.26
N SER A 186 -11.06 -19.47 9.80
CA SER A 186 -11.20 -20.85 9.31
C SER A 186 -12.60 -21.41 9.55
N SER A 187 -13.24 -21.10 10.68
CA SER A 187 -14.60 -21.56 10.98
C SER A 187 -15.67 -20.90 10.10
N HIS A 188 -15.41 -19.70 9.59
CA HIS A 188 -16.25 -19.02 8.60
C HIS A 188 -15.98 -19.50 7.16
N GLY A 189 -15.10 -20.48 6.98
CA GLY A 189 -14.73 -21.01 5.66
C GLY A 189 -13.84 -20.07 4.85
N VAL A 190 -13.37 -18.97 5.45
CA VAL A 190 -12.49 -18.01 4.80
C VAL A 190 -11.06 -18.55 4.85
N LYS A 191 -10.41 -18.62 3.68
CA LYS A 191 -9.02 -19.05 3.56
C LYS A 191 -8.20 -17.87 3.06
N LYS A 192 -6.98 -17.72 3.58
CA LYS A 192 -6.03 -16.74 3.06
C LYS A 192 -5.65 -17.19 1.66
N GLU A 193 -5.84 -16.32 0.68
CA GLU A 193 -5.21 -16.53 -0.63
C GLU A 193 -3.71 -16.23 -0.49
N PRO A 194 -2.82 -17.17 -0.86
CA PRO A 194 -1.39 -16.90 -0.80
C PRO A 194 -1.06 -15.84 -1.85
N GLY A 195 -0.42 -14.75 -1.41
CA GLY A 195 0.05 -13.70 -2.30
C GLY A 195 0.97 -14.29 -3.37
N CYS A 196 0.78 -13.84 -4.60
CA CYS A 196 1.60 -14.24 -5.73
C CYS A 196 2.18 -13.02 -6.43
N SER A 197 3.40 -13.20 -6.94
CA SER A 197 4.06 -12.27 -7.85
C SER A 197 4.38 -13.02 -9.12
N TRP A 198 4.42 -12.35 -10.26
CA TRP A 198 4.81 -12.99 -11.51
C TRP A 198 5.72 -12.08 -12.33
N VAL A 199 6.46 -12.70 -13.25
CA VAL A 199 7.30 -12.00 -14.23
C VAL A 199 7.11 -12.63 -15.59
N GLU A 200 7.20 -11.81 -16.64
CA GLU A 200 7.16 -12.27 -18.02
C GLU A 200 8.55 -12.17 -18.64
N ILE A 201 9.11 -13.31 -19.04
CA ILE A 201 10.45 -13.40 -19.65
C ILE A 201 10.32 -14.26 -20.90
N ASN A 202 10.78 -13.75 -22.04
CA ASN A 202 10.67 -14.43 -23.35
C ASN A 202 9.23 -14.87 -23.68
N ASN A 203 8.24 -13.98 -23.46
CA ASN A 203 6.79 -14.24 -23.61
C ASN A 203 6.25 -15.42 -22.78
N LYS A 204 6.96 -15.79 -21.70
CA LYS A 204 6.51 -16.80 -20.75
C LYS A 204 6.29 -16.17 -19.39
N VAL A 205 5.11 -16.40 -18.82
CA VAL A 205 4.80 -15.94 -17.46
C VAL A 205 5.28 -16.96 -16.44
N HIS A 206 6.06 -16.47 -15.48
CA HIS A 206 6.57 -17.22 -14.34
C HIS A 206 5.91 -16.69 -13.07
N VAL A 207 5.13 -17.54 -12.40
CA VAL A 207 4.40 -17.18 -11.19
C VAL A 207 5.14 -17.72 -9.96
N PHE A 208 5.29 -16.88 -8.96
CA PHE A 208 5.92 -17.14 -7.68
C PHE A 208 4.87 -16.99 -6.58
N VAL A 209 4.78 -18.01 -5.74
CA VAL A 209 3.93 -18.05 -4.56
C VAL A 209 4.81 -18.49 -3.40
N LEU A 210 4.52 -18.03 -2.19
CA LEU A 210 5.17 -18.56 -1.00
C LEU A 210 5.00 -20.09 -0.96
N ASP A 211 6.10 -20.84 -0.79
CA ASP A 211 6.16 -22.31 -0.88
C ASP A 211 5.80 -22.93 -2.26
N GLY A 212 5.78 -22.12 -3.32
CA GLY A 212 5.50 -22.56 -4.68
C GLY A 212 6.67 -23.33 -5.32
N ALA A 213 6.35 -24.33 -6.14
CA ALA A 213 7.36 -25.04 -6.93
C ALA A 213 7.74 -24.25 -8.19
N HIS A 214 9.01 -23.91 -8.34
CA HIS A 214 9.57 -23.33 -9.57
C HIS A 214 10.76 -24.17 -10.07
N PRO A 215 10.89 -24.44 -11.39
CA PRO A 215 11.98 -25.26 -11.92
C PRO A 215 13.38 -24.78 -11.53
N HIS A 216 13.54 -23.46 -11.40
CA HIS A 216 14.81 -22.80 -11.04
C HIS A 216 14.85 -22.34 -9.57
N ILE A 217 14.00 -22.86 -8.68
CA ILE A 217 13.87 -22.34 -7.30
C ILE A 217 15.19 -22.33 -6.53
N ARG A 218 16.05 -23.33 -6.73
CA ARG A 218 17.37 -23.42 -6.08
C ARG A 218 18.28 -22.28 -6.53
N GLU A 219 18.33 -22.01 -7.83
CA GLU A 219 19.16 -20.93 -8.40
C GLU A 219 18.65 -19.55 -7.95
N ILE A 220 17.32 -19.39 -7.86
CA ILE A 220 16.69 -18.17 -7.36
C ILE A 220 17.06 -17.92 -5.89
N HIS A 221 17.01 -18.94 -5.04
CA HIS A 221 17.42 -18.82 -3.64
C HIS A 221 18.91 -18.44 -3.51
N LEU A 222 19.79 -19.10 -4.27
CA LEU A 222 21.21 -18.72 -4.30
C LEU A 222 21.41 -17.26 -4.74
N LYS A 223 20.63 -16.79 -5.72
CA LYS A 223 20.69 -15.39 -6.15
C LYS A 223 20.21 -14.43 -5.06
N LEU A 224 19.18 -14.81 -4.30
CA LEU A 224 18.69 -14.03 -3.18
C LEU A 224 19.70 -13.95 -2.04
N GLU A 225 20.40 -15.04 -1.73
CA GLU A 225 21.50 -15.05 -0.77
C GLU A 225 22.62 -14.10 -1.21
N GLU A 226 23.06 -14.19 -2.47
CA GLU A 226 24.08 -13.29 -3.05
C GLU A 226 23.66 -11.81 -2.95
N LEU A 227 22.40 -11.51 -3.27
CA LEU A 227 21.86 -10.15 -3.17
C LEU A 227 21.75 -9.70 -1.72
N GLY A 228 21.33 -10.58 -0.81
CA GLY A 228 21.24 -10.32 0.61
C GLY A 228 22.58 -9.96 1.23
N GLU A 229 23.65 -10.67 0.87
CA GLU A 229 25.02 -10.36 1.29
C GLU A 229 25.48 -8.99 0.77
N LYS A 230 25.23 -8.69 -0.52
CA LYS A 230 25.57 -7.38 -1.10
C LYS A 230 24.82 -6.24 -0.42
N LEU A 231 23.54 -6.43 -0.13
CA LEU A 231 22.72 -5.45 0.59
C LEU A 231 23.28 -5.20 2.00
N LYS A 232 23.67 -6.26 2.73
CA LYS A 232 24.31 -6.14 4.04
C LYS A 232 25.63 -5.36 3.98
N LEU A 233 26.45 -5.59 2.94
CA LEU A 233 27.72 -4.88 2.74
C LEU A 233 27.55 -3.37 2.53
N ILE A 234 26.45 -2.93 1.92
CA ILE A 234 26.11 -1.50 1.77
C ILE A 234 25.31 -0.93 2.95
N GLY A 235 25.19 -1.68 4.05
CA GLY A 235 24.56 -1.23 5.29
C GLY A 235 23.04 -1.41 5.35
N TYR A 236 22.44 -2.20 4.46
CA TYR A 236 21.01 -2.51 4.54
C TYR A 236 20.71 -3.38 5.77
N VAL A 237 19.77 -2.93 6.60
CA VAL A 237 19.24 -3.68 7.74
C VAL A 237 17.77 -4.05 7.45
N PRO A 238 17.41 -5.35 7.42
CA PRO A 238 16.03 -5.76 7.17
C PRO A 238 15.08 -5.28 8.28
N GLN A 239 13.94 -4.69 7.91
CA GLN A 239 12.88 -4.32 8.85
C GLN A 239 12.06 -5.56 9.26
N ILE A 240 12.48 -6.23 10.33
CA ILE A 240 11.84 -7.46 10.85
C ILE A 240 10.58 -7.22 11.69
N GLU A 241 10.29 -5.96 12.03
CA GLU A 241 9.13 -5.55 12.86
C GLU A 241 7.80 -5.96 12.21
N HIS A 242 7.78 -6.13 10.89
CA HIS A 242 6.61 -6.55 10.11
C HIS A 242 6.44 -8.09 10.03
N VAL A 243 7.40 -8.87 10.56
CA VAL A 243 7.28 -10.34 10.63
C VAL A 243 6.51 -10.71 11.90
N LEU A 244 5.19 -10.76 11.73
CA LEU A 244 4.21 -11.03 12.79
C LEU A 244 4.04 -12.53 13.06
N HIS A 245 5.18 -13.24 13.12
CA HIS A 245 5.26 -14.64 13.54
C HIS A 245 6.01 -14.73 14.87
N ASP A 246 5.54 -15.61 15.74
CA ASP A 246 6.19 -15.93 17.01
C ASP A 246 7.33 -16.92 16.77
N VAL A 247 8.37 -16.45 16.07
CA VAL A 247 9.54 -17.22 15.66
C VAL A 247 10.83 -16.47 15.99
N PRO A 248 11.95 -17.18 16.22
CA PRO A 248 13.25 -16.58 16.49
C PRO A 248 13.70 -15.58 15.41
N TYR A 249 14.59 -14.65 15.78
CA TYR A 249 15.11 -13.59 14.90
C TYR A 249 15.63 -14.10 13.54
N THR A 250 16.36 -15.22 13.55
CA THR A 250 16.93 -15.85 12.35
C THR A 250 15.86 -16.34 11.38
N GLU A 251 14.77 -16.90 11.91
CA GLU A 251 13.63 -17.37 11.11
C GLU A 251 12.81 -16.20 10.54
N LYS A 252 12.76 -15.05 11.25
CA LYS A 252 12.10 -13.84 10.72
C LYS A 252 12.83 -13.29 9.49
N GLU A 253 14.16 -13.31 9.51
CA GLU A 253 14.98 -12.88 8.37
C GLU A 253 14.84 -13.84 7.18
N GLU A 254 14.79 -15.15 7.44
CA GLU A 254 14.52 -16.15 6.41
C GLU A 254 13.13 -15.99 5.80
N HIS A 255 12.09 -15.79 6.61
CA HIS A 255 10.73 -15.53 6.10
C HIS A 255 10.68 -14.32 5.19
N LEU A 256 11.37 -13.21 5.53
CA LEU A 256 11.46 -12.02 4.69
C LEU A 256 12.13 -12.28 3.35
N ASN A 257 13.04 -13.24 3.25
CA ASN A 257 13.80 -13.52 2.02
C ASN A 257 13.04 -14.39 1.02
N HIS A 258 12.01 -15.11 1.47
CA HIS A 258 11.21 -16.01 0.62
C HIS A 258 9.89 -15.40 0.14
N HIS A 259 9.70 -14.08 0.28
CA HIS A 259 8.54 -13.38 -0.27
C HIS A 259 8.46 -13.53 -1.79
N SER A 260 7.24 -13.71 -2.31
CA SER A 260 6.99 -13.95 -3.73
C SER A 260 7.59 -12.89 -4.65
N GLU A 261 7.62 -11.62 -4.20
CA GLU A 261 8.19 -10.48 -4.89
C GLU A 261 9.71 -10.60 -5.02
N LYS A 262 10.38 -11.05 -3.96
CA LYS A 262 11.84 -11.26 -3.95
C LYS A 262 12.21 -12.43 -4.86
N LEU A 263 11.45 -13.52 -4.82
CA LEU A 263 11.65 -14.65 -5.74
C LEU A 263 11.50 -14.21 -7.21
N ALA A 264 10.45 -13.43 -7.51
CA ALA A 264 10.21 -12.85 -8.82
C ALA A 264 11.36 -11.94 -9.29
N LEU A 265 11.81 -11.02 -8.42
CA LEU A 265 12.92 -10.11 -8.70
C LEU A 265 14.24 -10.84 -8.93
N ALA A 266 14.57 -11.81 -8.08
CA ALA A 266 15.79 -12.59 -8.23
C ALA A 266 15.79 -13.40 -9.54
N PHE A 267 14.67 -14.02 -9.90
CA PHE A 267 14.53 -14.71 -11.18
C PHE A 267 14.67 -13.77 -12.38
N ALA A 268 14.08 -12.57 -12.30
CA ALA A 268 14.22 -11.55 -13.33
C ALA A 268 15.69 -11.10 -13.49
N LEU A 269 16.41 -10.88 -12.39
CA LEU A 269 17.82 -10.47 -12.40
C LEU A 269 18.77 -11.54 -12.93
N MET A 270 18.37 -12.82 -12.88
CA MET A 270 19.13 -13.92 -13.51
C MET A 270 18.98 -13.96 -15.03
N SER A 271 17.94 -13.31 -15.57
CA SER A 271 17.58 -13.41 -16.99
C SER A 271 18.18 -12.24 -17.78
N ASN A 272 19.26 -12.50 -18.53
CA ASN A 272 20.00 -11.51 -19.35
C ASN A 272 19.23 -10.91 -20.55
N SER A 273 17.90 -11.04 -20.62
CA SER A 273 17.05 -10.55 -21.72
C SER A 273 16.43 -9.19 -21.36
N HIS A 274 15.98 -8.40 -22.34
CA HIS A 274 15.23 -7.16 -22.07
C HIS A 274 13.95 -7.50 -21.27
N VAL A 275 14.00 -7.30 -19.95
CA VAL A 275 12.93 -7.65 -19.03
C VAL A 275 11.83 -6.58 -19.12
N LYS A 276 10.65 -6.96 -19.60
CA LYS A 276 9.44 -6.18 -19.33
C LYS A 276 8.96 -6.58 -17.93
N MET A 277 9.41 -5.85 -16.92
CA MET A 277 9.09 -6.17 -15.53
C MET A 277 7.70 -5.64 -15.19
N LEU A 278 6.74 -6.56 -15.07
CA LEU A 278 5.42 -6.30 -14.50
C LEU A 278 5.29 -7.16 -13.24
N ILE A 279 5.70 -6.61 -12.09
CA ILE A 279 5.40 -7.25 -10.80
C ILE A 279 3.99 -6.80 -10.44
N ASN A 280 3.02 -7.69 -10.66
CA ASN A 280 1.67 -7.47 -10.17
C ASN A 280 1.44 -8.32 -8.92
N GLN A 281 1.09 -7.65 -7.82
CA GLN A 281 0.68 -8.28 -6.58
C GLN A 281 -0.83 -8.54 -6.67
N ASN A 282 -1.23 -9.80 -6.49
CA ASN A 282 -2.62 -10.28 -6.48
C ASN A 282 -3.34 -10.22 -7.84
N GLN A 283 -3.11 -11.25 -8.66
CA GLN A 283 -4.07 -12.00 -9.50
C GLN A 283 -3.26 -12.86 -10.49
N ILE A 284 -3.68 -14.11 -10.68
CA ILE A 284 -3.12 -15.00 -11.71
C ILE A 284 -3.41 -14.34 -13.09
N PRO A 285 -2.47 -14.35 -14.05
CA PRO A 285 -2.62 -13.73 -15.38
C PRO A 285 -3.72 -14.31 -16.30
N ASN A 286 -4.72 -15.02 -15.78
CA ASN A 286 -5.82 -15.57 -16.56
C ASN A 286 -7.15 -15.20 -15.89
N LEU A 287 -7.72 -14.04 -16.25
CA LEU A 287 -9.18 -13.80 -16.37
C LEU A 287 -9.62 -12.40 -16.83
N PHE A 288 -8.74 -11.47 -17.22
CA PHE A 288 -9.17 -10.20 -17.85
C PHE A 288 -8.31 -9.85 -19.07
N TYR A 289 -8.45 -10.63 -20.12
CA TYR A 289 -8.24 -10.19 -21.50
C TYR A 289 -9.60 -10.14 -22.17
N GLU A 290 -10.42 -9.14 -21.83
CA GLU A 290 -11.50 -8.60 -22.66
C GLU A 290 -12.16 -7.44 -21.90
N SER A 291 -12.60 -6.41 -22.64
CA SER A 291 -13.16 -5.13 -22.18
C SER A 291 -12.18 -4.12 -21.55
N PHE A 292 -11.44 -3.40 -22.38
CA PHE A 292 -11.39 -1.92 -22.41
C PHE A 292 -10.66 -1.49 -23.70
N LEU A 293 -11.42 -1.54 -24.80
CA LEU A 293 -11.39 -0.53 -25.86
C LEU A 293 -12.70 0.26 -25.75
#